data_AF-A0A6L6PJL4-F1
#
_entry.id   AF-A0A6L6PJL4-F1
#
_cell.length_a   1.000
_cell.length_b   1.000
_cell.length_c   1.000
_cell.angle_alpha   90.00
_cell.angle_beta   90.00
_cell.angle_gamma   90.00
#
_symmetry.space_group_name_H-M   'P 1'
#
loop_
_entity.id
_entity.type
_entity.pdbx_description
1 polymer ?
#
loop_
_entity_poly.entity_id
_entity_poly.type
_entity_poly.pdbx_seq_one_letter_code
_entity_poly.pdbx_strand_id
1 'polypeptide(L)'
;MSPLIVERLDLENPDFQKSYRKLPSQVVKEAQLAIGLLALADLEHPPAKLNLHHLAGKMVSSRVSAQKTVKVYVFNLTSSGSFKASFTFERGVAYLRTCGPQEKVNSNP
;
A
#
# COMPACT_ATOMS: atom_id res chain seq x y z
N MET A 1 -6.31 6.15 21.60
CA MET A 1 -6.16 6.79 20.28
C MET A 1 -7.26 6.25 19.39
N SER A 2 -7.79 7.03 18.45
CA SER A 2 -8.76 6.50 17.48
C SER A 2 -8.04 5.56 16.52
N PRO A 3 -8.63 4.41 16.16
CA PRO A 3 -7.98 3.43 15.30
C PRO A 3 -7.74 4.01 13.91
N LEU A 4 -6.63 3.61 13.27
CA LEU A 4 -6.27 4.07 11.93
C LEU A 4 -6.93 3.15 10.89
N ILE A 5 -8.25 3.32 10.72
CA ILE A 5 -9.04 2.48 9.81
C ILE A 5 -8.98 3.00 8.37
N VAL A 6 -8.74 2.09 7.43
CA VAL A 6 -8.87 2.38 6.00
C VAL A 6 -10.34 2.35 5.59
N GLU A 7 -10.92 3.53 5.39
CA GLU A 7 -12.30 3.69 4.95
C GLU A 7 -12.43 3.65 3.43
N ARG A 8 -11.38 4.08 2.70
CA ARG A 8 -11.38 4.14 1.24
C ARG A 8 -10.00 3.81 0.66
N LEU A 9 -10.01 3.18 -0.51
CA LEU A 9 -8.83 2.95 -1.33
C LEU A 9 -8.82 3.92 -2.51
N ASP A 10 -7.70 4.59 -2.74
CA ASP A 10 -7.44 5.40 -3.92
C ASP A 10 -6.41 4.69 -4.80
N LEU A 11 -6.84 4.32 -6.02
CA LEU A 11 -6.06 3.59 -7.03
C LEU A 11 -5.74 4.48 -8.25
N GLU A 12 -5.94 5.79 -8.15
CA GLU A 12 -5.84 6.72 -9.28
C GLU A 12 -4.39 7.10 -9.59
N ASN A 13 -3.46 6.77 -8.71
CA ASN A 13 -2.04 7.07 -8.91
C ASN A 13 -1.50 6.41 -10.21
N PRO A 14 -1.00 7.20 -11.19
CA PRO A 14 -0.52 6.66 -12.46
C PRO A 14 0.61 5.63 -12.31
N ASP A 15 1.50 5.81 -11.34
CA ASP A 15 2.61 4.88 -11.10
C ASP A 15 2.09 3.54 -10.56
N PHE A 16 1.07 3.57 -9.71
CA PHE A 16 0.40 2.37 -9.23
C PHE A 16 -0.27 1.65 -10.39
N GLN A 17 -1.08 2.35 -11.20
CA GLN A 17 -1.76 1.73 -12.34
C GLN A 17 -0.77 1.11 -13.34
N LYS A 18 0.31 1.83 -13.65
CA LYS A 18 1.36 1.35 -14.57
C LYS A 18 2.09 0.13 -14.01
N SER A 19 2.41 0.12 -12.71
CA SER A 19 3.09 -0.99 -12.07
C SER A 19 2.19 -2.20 -11.91
N TYR A 20 0.91 -1.99 -11.57
CA TYR A 20 -0.10 -3.03 -11.42
C TYR A 20 -0.36 -3.77 -12.74
N ARG A 21 -0.48 -3.05 -13.86
CA ARG A 21 -0.62 -3.65 -15.20
C ARG A 21 0.59 -4.49 -15.63
N LYS A 22 1.74 -4.35 -14.97
CA LYS A 22 2.96 -5.12 -15.23
C LYS A 22 3.11 -6.34 -14.33
N LEU A 23 2.17 -6.59 -13.42
CA LEU A 23 2.21 -7.78 -12.58
C LEU A 23 2.00 -9.04 -13.45
N PRO A 24 2.70 -10.14 -13.15
CA PRO A 24 2.44 -11.42 -13.80
C PRO A 24 0.98 -11.84 -13.59
N SER A 25 0.37 -12.49 -14.59
CA SER A 25 -1.03 -12.89 -14.54
C SER A 25 -1.36 -13.76 -13.31
N GLN A 26 -0.42 -14.62 -12.87
CA GLN A 26 -0.59 -15.40 -11.64
C GLN A 26 -0.65 -14.55 -10.36
N VAL A 27 0.02 -13.39 -10.34
CA VAL A 27 0.07 -12.48 -9.17
C VAL A 27 -1.18 -11.61 -9.09
N VAL A 28 -1.80 -11.27 -10.22
CA VAL A 28 -2.95 -10.34 -10.26
C VAL A 28 -4.10 -10.81 -9.37
N LYS A 29 -4.43 -12.10 -9.37
CA LYS A 29 -5.52 -12.64 -8.53
C LYS A 29 -5.23 -12.50 -7.04
N GLU A 30 -4.01 -12.81 -6.60
CA GLU A 30 -3.62 -12.62 -5.19
C GLU A 30 -3.58 -11.13 -4.83
N ALA A 31 -3.08 -10.30 -5.73
CA ALA A 31 -3.01 -8.85 -5.52
C ALA A 31 -4.40 -8.23 -5.33
N GLN A 32 -5.40 -8.65 -6.12
CA GLN A 32 -6.80 -8.21 -5.94
C GLN A 32 -7.34 -8.53 -4.56
N LEU A 33 -7.09 -9.76 -4.07
CA LEU A 33 -7.52 -10.18 -2.74
C LEU A 33 -6.80 -9.39 -1.65
N ALA A 34 -5.48 -9.21 -1.77
CA ALA A 34 -4.69 -8.44 -0.81
C ALA A 34 -5.11 -6.96 -0.75
N ILE A 35 -5.33 -6.33 -1.91
CA ILE A 35 -5.86 -4.95 -1.98
C ILE A 35 -7.26 -4.88 -1.37
N GLY A 36 -8.12 -5.87 -1.64
CA GLY A 36 -9.46 -5.94 -1.03
C GLY A 36 -9.41 -6.04 0.50
N LEU A 37 -8.47 -6.82 1.05
CA LEU A 37 -8.24 -6.93 2.50
C LEU A 37 -7.73 -5.63 3.14
N LEU A 38 -7.22 -4.69 2.36
CA LEU A 38 -6.82 -3.37 2.86
C LEU A 38 -8.05 -2.50 3.17
N ALA A 39 -9.20 -2.75 2.53
CA ALA A 39 -10.43 -2.05 2.86
C ALA A 39 -10.89 -2.43 4.28
N LEU A 40 -11.17 -1.41 5.10
CA LEU A 40 -11.53 -1.53 6.51
C LEU A 40 -10.44 -2.14 7.41
N ALA A 41 -9.21 -2.22 6.92
CA ALA A 41 -8.08 -2.66 7.74
C ALA A 41 -7.75 -1.61 8.80
N ASP A 42 -7.51 -2.06 10.03
CA ASP A 42 -6.86 -1.27 11.07
C ASP A 42 -5.34 -1.30 10.84
N LEU A 43 -4.72 -0.15 10.63
CA LEU A 43 -3.27 -0.07 10.40
C LEU A 43 -2.46 -0.31 11.67
N GLU A 44 -3.06 -0.22 12.86
CA GLU A 44 -2.40 -0.58 14.13
C GLU A 44 -2.48 -2.09 14.40
N HIS A 45 -3.54 -2.74 13.94
CA HIS A 45 -3.78 -4.18 14.08
C HIS A 45 -4.15 -4.84 12.74
N PRO A 46 -3.26 -4.80 11.74
CA PRO A 46 -3.61 -5.22 10.38
C PRO A 46 -3.78 -6.74 10.29
N PRO A 47 -4.57 -7.24 9.34
CA PRO A 47 -4.64 -8.67 9.04
C PRO A 47 -3.23 -9.25 8.82
N ALA A 48 -2.88 -10.30 9.57
CA ALA A 48 -1.54 -10.90 9.54
C ALA A 48 -1.08 -11.28 8.12
N LYS A 49 -2.02 -11.69 7.26
CA LYS A 49 -1.77 -12.03 5.84
C LYS A 49 -1.17 -10.87 5.04
N LEU A 50 -1.48 -9.63 5.38
CA LEU A 50 -0.96 -8.45 4.68
C LEU A 50 0.49 -8.14 5.06
N ASN A 51 0.99 -8.65 6.20
CA ASN A 51 2.29 -8.27 6.76
C ASN A 51 2.53 -6.75 6.68
N LEU A 52 1.50 -5.98 7.02
CA LEU A 52 1.46 -4.54 6.81
C LEU A 52 2.35 -3.84 7.82
N HIS A 53 3.22 -2.97 7.33
CA HIS A 53 4.08 -2.14 8.17
C HIS A 53 4.45 -0.85 7.45
N HIS A 54 4.91 0.15 8.20
CA HIS A 54 5.50 1.35 7.60
C HIS A 54 6.97 1.10 7.24
N LEU A 55 7.42 1.68 6.13
CA LEU A 55 8.83 1.66 5.75
C LEU A 55 9.60 2.64 6.65
N ALA A 56 10.46 2.09 7.51
CA ALA A 56 11.28 2.87 8.42
C ALA A 56 12.13 3.90 7.65
N GLY A 57 12.14 5.15 8.11
CA GLY A 57 12.91 6.22 7.50
C GLY A 57 12.40 6.72 6.14
N LYS A 58 11.25 6.22 5.64
CA LYS A 58 10.64 6.69 4.39
C LYS A 58 9.41 7.54 4.68
N MET A 59 9.53 8.81 4.29
CA MET A 59 8.45 9.79 4.33
C MET A 59 8.30 10.39 2.92
N VAL A 60 7.07 10.64 2.49
CA VAL A 60 6.77 11.26 1.19
C VAL A 60 5.81 12.42 1.38
N SER A 61 5.74 13.33 0.41
CA SER A 61 4.78 14.43 0.45
C SER A 61 3.35 13.90 0.52
N SER A 62 2.55 14.51 1.39
CA SER A 62 1.12 14.26 1.55
C SER A 62 0.37 14.53 0.25
N ARG A 63 -0.65 13.71 -0.03
CA ARG A 63 -1.58 13.90 -1.16
C ARG A 63 -2.59 15.01 -0.89
N VAL A 64 -2.88 15.30 0.38
CA VAL A 64 -3.91 16.28 0.77
C VAL A 64 -3.33 17.62 1.25
N SER A 65 -2.02 17.70 1.50
CA SER A 65 -1.36 18.92 1.98
C SER A 65 0.10 18.98 1.54
N ALA A 66 0.44 19.90 0.64
CA ALA A 66 1.80 20.05 0.12
C ALA A 66 2.87 20.38 1.18
N GLN A 67 2.46 20.83 2.36
CA GLN A 67 3.36 21.23 3.46
C GLN A 67 3.69 20.09 4.42
N LYS A 68 3.08 18.92 4.24
CA LYS A 68 3.23 17.79 5.17
C LYS A 68 3.90 16.62 4.48
N THR A 69 4.71 15.90 5.23
CA THR A 69 5.19 14.58 4.85
C THR A 69 4.47 13.52 5.67
N VAL A 70 4.25 12.35 5.07
CA VAL A 70 3.53 11.23 5.67
C VAL A 70 4.32 9.94 5.52
N LYS A 71 4.08 9.02 6.46
CA LYS A 71 4.67 7.69 6.44
C LYS A 71 4.20 6.92 5.23
N VAL A 72 5.10 6.13 4.66
CA VAL A 72 4.74 5.16 3.62
C VAL A 72 4.55 3.79 4.25
N TYR A 73 3.42 3.17 3.95
CA TYR A 73 3.09 1.81 4.34
C TYR A 73 3.33 0.86 3.17
N VAL A 74 3.66 -0.38 3.49
CA VAL A 74 3.78 -1.48 2.54
C VAL A 74 3.03 -2.69 3.05
N PHE A 75 2.52 -3.48 2.12
CA PHE A 75 1.88 -4.77 2.41
C PHE A 75 2.20 -5.78 1.31
N ASN A 76 2.09 -7.06 1.65
CA ASN A 76 2.29 -8.17 0.73
C ASN A 76 1.10 -8.30 -0.23
N LEU A 77 1.39 -8.39 -1.54
CA LEU A 77 0.41 -8.76 -2.56
C LEU A 77 0.31 -10.28 -2.74
N THR A 78 1.38 -11.01 -2.45
CA THR A 78 1.43 -12.47 -2.51
C THR A 78 1.74 -13.06 -1.14
N SER A 79 1.27 -14.29 -0.90
CA SER A 79 1.51 -14.98 0.37
C SER A 79 3.01 -15.23 0.64
N SER A 80 3.81 -15.36 -0.42
CA SER A 80 5.28 -15.47 -0.35
C SER A 80 5.99 -14.16 0.03
N GLY A 81 5.31 -13.01 -0.04
CA GLY A 81 5.91 -11.70 0.15
C GLY A 81 6.84 -11.24 -0.99
N SER A 82 6.93 -12.01 -2.09
CA SER A 82 7.79 -11.65 -3.23
C SER A 82 7.29 -10.41 -3.98
N PHE A 83 5.99 -10.14 -3.95
CA PHE A 83 5.39 -8.91 -4.46
C PHE A 83 4.74 -8.10 -3.34
N LYS A 84 4.93 -6.78 -3.39
CA LYS A 84 4.39 -5.83 -2.42
C LYS A 84 3.69 -4.68 -3.14
N ALA A 85 2.91 -3.94 -2.39
CA ALA A 85 2.40 -2.63 -2.77
C ALA A 85 2.68 -1.63 -1.66
N SER A 86 2.77 -0.36 -2.02
CA SER A 86 2.96 0.76 -1.11
C SER A 86 1.78 1.71 -1.15
N PHE A 87 1.52 2.38 -0.03
CA PHE A 87 0.50 3.42 0.07
C PHE A 87 0.83 4.45 1.15
N THR A 88 0.16 5.61 1.09
CA THR A 88 0.09 6.55 2.22
C THR A 88 -1.30 6.53 2.81
N PHE A 89 -1.41 6.77 4.12
CA PHE A 89 -2.69 6.81 4.81
C PHE A 89 -2.99 8.21 5.31
N GLU A 90 -4.08 8.81 4.82
CA GLU A 90 -4.48 10.16 5.21
C GLU A 90 -6.00 10.28 5.25
N ARG A 91 -6.55 10.71 6.40
CA ARG A 91 -7.99 10.94 6.60
C ARG A 91 -8.86 9.74 6.18
N GLY A 92 -8.51 8.53 6.63
CA GLY A 92 -9.25 7.31 6.30
C GLY A 92 -8.98 6.75 4.91
N VAL A 93 -8.15 7.41 4.09
CA VAL A 93 -7.89 6.99 2.70
C VAL A 93 -6.50 6.38 2.58
N ALA A 94 -6.43 5.17 2.01
CA ALA A 94 -5.18 4.56 1.58
C ALA A 94 -4.92 4.94 0.10
N TYR A 95 -3.93 5.80 -0.13
CA TYR A 95 -3.50 6.24 -1.45
C TYR A 95 -2.41 5.32 -1.99
N LEU A 96 -2.76 4.39 -2.88
CA LEU A 96 -1.82 3.45 -3.45
C LEU A 96 -0.79 4.19 -4.32
N ARG A 97 0.47 3.75 -4.25
CA ARG A 97 1.59 4.46 -4.88
C ARG A 97 2.27 3.65 -5.95
N THR A 98 2.75 2.46 -5.60
CA THR A 98 3.38 1.54 -6.55
C THR A 98 3.17 0.11 -6.10
N CYS A 99 3.44 -0.84 -6.99
CA CYS A 99 3.52 -2.25 -6.64
C CYS A 99 4.56 -2.97 -7.51
N GLY A 100 4.90 -4.20 -7.11
CA GLY A 100 5.87 -5.02 -7.83
C GLY A 100 6.74 -5.85 -6.90
N PRO A 101 7.88 -6.35 -7.40
CA PRO A 101 8.83 -7.10 -6.59
C PRO A 101 9.25 -6.33 -5.32
N GLN A 102 9.41 -7.03 -4.21
CA GLN A 102 9.75 -6.45 -2.91
C GLN A 102 10.86 -5.39 -2.98
N GLU A 103 11.99 -5.71 -3.61
CA GLU A 103 13.16 -4.82 -3.69
C GLU A 103 12.83 -3.49 -4.38
N LYS A 104 12.02 -3.56 -5.43
CA LYS A 104 11.60 -2.38 -6.20
C LYS A 104 10.70 -1.47 -5.38
N VAL A 105 9.74 -2.05 -4.67
CA VAL A 105 8.82 -1.28 -3.81
C VAL A 105 9.56 -0.65 -2.65
N ASN A 106 10.46 -1.37 -1.98
CA ASN A 106 11.25 -0.82 -0.88
C ASN A 106 12.16 0.34 -1.32
N SER A 107 12.68 0.29 -2.55
CA SER A 107 13.58 1.32 -3.09
C SER A 107 12.82 2.57 -3.54
N ASN A 108 11.65 2.40 -4.17
CA ASN A 108 10.83 3.51 -4.68
C ASN A 108 9.34 3.31 -4.34
N PRO A 109 8.93 3.59 -3.09
CA PRO A 109 7.58 3.34 -2.59
C PRO A 109 6.56 4.47 -2.85
#